data_AF-A0A6P0YLR1-F1
#
_entry.id   AF-A0A6P0YLR1-F1
#
_cell.length_a   1.000
_cell.length_b   1.000
_cell.length_c   1.000
_cell.angle_alpha   90.00
_cell.angle_beta   90.00
_cell.angle_gamma   90.00
#
_symmetry.space_group_name_H-M   'P 1'
#
loop_
_entity.id
_entity.type
_entity.pdbx_description
1 polymer ?
#
loop_
_entity_poly.entity_id
_entity_poly.type
_entity_poly.pdbx_seq_one_letter_code
_entity_poly.pdbx_strand_id
1 'polypeptide(L)'
;LAAGLVYLTAALIILVIGLTIVPPVLNQARQLWLKFPDLLESARWQLTEFQTWSENNNLPFDFGILQQQLSAKAQEEIQAIATTSFGLVLGTVNWFFDLILILVISFYMLLDGERVWNNLTSIIAPKVRDVFTKSLEVNLQSFISGQLLLGLFMATTLSFAFWFLGVPYFLLFAVFIGVMELIPFIGATLGIGTVGSIVTFINWWLALKVLIVAIALQQIKDNIVAPRVMGNLTGLSPVIIFAALLLGGKIGGLLGVILAIPLTGVLKSIVEVVLNPKLPPQTGSFFYNPMDEENEVSEIEIKQLNQQVSP
;
A
#
# COMPACT_ATOMS: atom_id res chain seq x y z
N LEU A 1 -11.73 -28.97 -5.87
CA LEU A 1 -12.81 -28.49 -4.97
C LEU A 1 -12.35 -27.32 -4.10
N ALA A 2 -11.27 -27.44 -3.30
CA ALA A 2 -10.75 -26.35 -2.46
C ALA A 2 -10.41 -25.06 -3.24
N ALA A 3 -9.68 -25.17 -4.36
CA ALA A 3 -9.36 -24.04 -5.23
C ALA A 3 -10.60 -23.27 -5.73
N GLY A 4 -11.64 -24.01 -6.15
CA GLY A 4 -12.91 -23.42 -6.59
C GLY A 4 -13.64 -22.68 -5.47
N LEU A 5 -13.64 -23.23 -4.24
CA LEU A 5 -14.24 -22.58 -3.07
C LEU A 5 -13.55 -21.25 -2.74
N VAL A 6 -12.21 -21.21 -2.77
CA VAL A 6 -11.43 -19.99 -2.52
C VAL A 6 -11.75 -18.92 -3.57
N TYR A 7 -11.77 -19.28 -4.85
CA TYR A 7 -12.12 -18.37 -5.93
C TYR A 7 -13.55 -17.84 -5.83
N LEU A 8 -14.52 -18.72 -5.53
CA LEU A 8 -15.92 -18.30 -5.35
C LEU A 8 -16.07 -17.36 -4.16
N THR A 9 -15.39 -17.64 -3.04
CA THR A 9 -15.44 -16.80 -1.85
C THR A 9 -14.78 -15.44 -2.11
N ALA A 10 -13.61 -15.41 -2.73
CA ALA A 10 -12.94 -14.18 -3.12
C ALA A 10 -13.78 -13.37 -4.12
N ALA A 11 -14.34 -14.02 -5.14
CA ALA A 11 -15.23 -13.39 -6.11
C ALA A 11 -16.48 -12.81 -5.44
N LEU A 12 -17.08 -13.52 -4.47
CA LEU A 12 -18.21 -13.02 -3.71
C LEU A 12 -17.84 -11.78 -2.90
N ILE A 13 -16.70 -11.80 -2.19
CA ILE A 13 -16.22 -10.64 -1.41
C ILE A 13 -15.99 -9.44 -2.33
N ILE A 14 -15.27 -9.64 -3.43
CA ILE A 14 -15.00 -8.60 -4.44
C ILE A 14 -16.30 -8.08 -5.04
N LEU A 15 -17.27 -8.96 -5.33
CA LEU A 15 -18.55 -8.57 -5.89
C LEU A 15 -19.38 -7.76 -4.88
N VAL A 16 -19.41 -8.15 -3.60
CA VAL A 16 -20.12 -7.41 -2.56
C VAL A 16 -19.47 -6.05 -2.34
N ILE A 17 -18.15 -5.98 -2.17
CA ILE A 17 -17.41 -4.71 -2.03
C ILE A 17 -17.60 -3.85 -3.30
N GLY A 18 -17.49 -4.48 -4.47
CA GLY A 18 -17.66 -3.85 -5.78
C GLY A 18 -19.03 -3.20 -5.91
N LEU A 19 -20.10 -3.94 -5.66
CA LEU A 19 -21.47 -3.43 -5.81
C LEU A 19 -21.86 -2.41 -4.73
N THR A 20 -21.25 -2.44 -3.55
CA THR A 20 -21.61 -1.53 -2.44
C THR A 20 -20.77 -0.26 -2.42
N ILE A 21 -19.46 -0.35 -2.68
CA ILE A 21 -18.51 0.77 -2.55
C ILE A 21 -18.29 1.48 -3.89
N VAL A 22 -18.18 0.75 -5.00
CA VAL A 22 -17.80 1.34 -6.28
C VAL A 22 -18.85 2.32 -6.81
N PRO A 23 -20.18 2.03 -6.83
CA PRO A 23 -21.14 2.99 -7.35
C PRO A 23 -21.18 4.32 -6.59
N PRO A 24 -21.19 4.35 -5.23
CA PRO A 24 -21.06 5.59 -4.49
C PRO A 24 -19.76 6.36 -4.74
N VAL A 25 -18.61 5.67 -4.80
CA VAL A 25 -17.31 6.28 -5.10
C VAL A 25 -17.30 6.89 -6.50
N LEU A 26 -17.78 6.16 -7.51
CA LEU A 26 -17.87 6.67 -8.89
C LEU A 26 -18.85 7.84 -9.01
N ASN A 27 -19.95 7.82 -8.26
CA ASN A 27 -20.89 8.95 -8.22
C ASN A 27 -20.22 10.19 -7.60
N GLN A 28 -19.50 10.02 -6.48
CA GLN A 28 -18.74 11.11 -5.86
C GLN A 28 -17.62 11.63 -6.79
N ALA A 29 -16.91 10.75 -7.48
CA ALA A 29 -15.90 11.13 -8.47
C ALA A 29 -16.51 11.91 -9.64
N ARG A 30 -17.67 11.47 -10.14
CA ARG A 30 -18.41 12.18 -11.19
C ARG A 30 -18.88 13.56 -10.71
N GLN A 31 -19.38 13.67 -9.48
CA GLN A 31 -19.80 14.96 -8.93
C GLN A 31 -18.62 15.91 -8.75
N LEU A 32 -17.49 15.40 -8.23
CA LEU A 32 -16.24 16.16 -8.13
C LEU A 32 -15.79 16.65 -9.51
N TRP A 33 -15.88 15.78 -10.52
CA TRP A 33 -15.55 16.09 -11.90
C TRP A 33 -16.45 17.19 -12.49
N LEU A 34 -17.78 17.04 -12.35
CA LEU A 34 -18.74 18.01 -12.86
C LEU A 34 -18.62 19.38 -12.17
N LYS A 35 -18.28 19.39 -10.88
CA LYS A 35 -18.06 20.61 -10.09
C LYS A 35 -16.62 21.12 -10.15
N PHE A 36 -15.73 20.46 -10.90
CA PHE A 36 -14.34 20.88 -10.99
C PHE A 36 -14.16 22.33 -11.47
N PRO A 37 -14.90 22.82 -12.49
CA PRO A 37 -14.84 24.24 -12.87
C PRO A 37 -15.21 25.17 -11.70
N ASP A 38 -16.27 24.87 -10.95
CA ASP A 38 -16.71 25.63 -9.79
C ASP A 38 -15.68 25.59 -8.65
N LEU A 39 -14.94 24.48 -8.50
CA LEU A 39 -13.86 24.35 -7.52
C LEU A 39 -12.68 25.28 -7.83
N LEU A 40 -12.41 25.57 -9.10
CA LEU A 40 -11.36 26.53 -9.46
C LEU A 40 -11.74 27.96 -9.10
N GLU A 41 -13.02 28.32 -9.27
CA GLU A 41 -13.53 29.61 -8.81
C GLU A 41 -13.53 29.69 -7.28
N SER A 42 -13.96 28.62 -6.62
CA SER A 42 -13.92 28.49 -5.15
C SER A 42 -12.49 28.61 -4.62
N ALA A 43 -11.51 27.98 -5.28
CA ALA A 43 -10.10 28.08 -4.91
C ALA A 43 -9.59 29.52 -4.93
N ARG A 44 -9.98 30.31 -5.94
CA ARG A 44 -9.60 31.74 -6.01
C ARG A 44 -10.14 32.52 -4.83
N TRP A 45 -11.41 32.29 -4.47
CA TRP A 45 -12.01 32.91 -3.29
C TRP A 45 -11.24 32.49 -2.02
N GLN A 46 -10.96 31.19 -1.86
CA GLN A 46 -10.29 30.67 -0.64
C GLN A 46 -8.89 31.24 -0.47
N LEU A 47 -8.16 31.45 -1.58
CA LEU A 47 -6.86 32.12 -1.57
C LEU A 47 -6.97 33.58 -1.12
N THR A 48 -7.96 34.33 -1.62
CA THR A 48 -8.17 35.74 -1.24
C THR A 48 -8.50 35.87 0.25
N GLU A 49 -9.37 35.00 0.78
CA GLU A 49 -9.71 35.06 2.21
C GLU A 49 -8.61 34.56 3.12
N PHE A 50 -7.82 33.58 2.68
CA PHE A 50 -6.60 33.22 3.39
C PHE A 50 -5.60 34.37 3.41
N GLN A 51 -5.42 35.08 2.29
CA GLN A 51 -4.55 36.26 2.21
C GLN A 51 -5.01 37.34 3.20
N THR A 52 -6.31 37.68 3.23
CA THR A 52 -6.86 38.65 4.19
C THR A 52 -6.67 38.19 5.64
N TRP A 53 -6.89 36.91 5.94
CA TRP A 53 -6.63 36.37 7.27
C TRP A 53 -5.14 36.45 7.64
N SER A 54 -4.24 36.12 6.71
CA SER A 54 -2.79 36.18 6.89
C SER A 54 -2.32 37.61 7.20
N GLU A 55 -2.78 38.59 6.43
CA GLU A 55 -2.48 40.02 6.62
C GLU A 55 -2.97 40.52 7.97
N ASN A 56 -4.20 40.17 8.36
CA ASN A 56 -4.78 40.52 9.65
C ASN A 56 -4.03 39.88 10.85
N ASN A 57 -3.30 38.79 10.63
CA ASN A 57 -2.49 38.11 11.64
C ASN A 57 -0.97 38.39 11.48
N ASN A 58 -0.58 39.37 10.65
CA ASN A 58 0.80 39.76 10.40
C ASN A 58 1.71 38.61 9.91
N LEU A 59 1.17 37.65 9.15
CA LEU A 59 1.93 36.53 8.60
C LEU A 59 2.46 36.87 7.19
N PRO A 60 3.73 36.55 6.87
CA PRO A 60 4.41 37.00 5.65
C PRO A 60 4.15 36.08 4.43
N PHE A 61 2.91 35.64 4.24
CA PHE A 61 2.55 34.80 3.10
C PHE A 61 1.89 35.64 2.00
N ASP A 62 2.43 35.60 0.78
CA ASP A 62 1.87 36.25 -0.42
C ASP A 62 1.48 35.18 -1.44
N PHE A 63 0.18 35.03 -1.68
CA PHE A 63 -0.38 34.06 -2.62
C PHE A 63 -0.79 34.67 -3.97
N GLY A 64 -0.49 35.94 -4.23
CA GLY A 64 -0.86 36.60 -5.50
C GLY A 64 -0.28 35.89 -6.73
N ILE A 65 0.94 35.39 -6.62
CA ILE A 65 1.62 34.62 -7.69
C ILE A 65 0.96 33.25 -7.88
N LEU A 66 0.59 32.57 -6.79
CA LEU A 66 -0.12 31.28 -6.86
C LEU A 66 -1.46 31.42 -7.55
N GLN A 67 -2.20 32.51 -7.31
CA GLN A 67 -3.51 32.74 -7.92
C GLN A 67 -3.41 32.84 -9.46
N GLN A 68 -2.42 33.57 -9.97
CA GLN A 68 -2.19 33.71 -11.42
C GLN A 68 -1.76 32.39 -12.06
N GLN A 69 -0.80 31.67 -11.47
CA GLN A 69 -0.33 30.39 -12.00
C GLN A 69 -1.40 29.30 -11.97
N LEU A 70 -2.22 29.25 -10.91
CA LEU A 70 -3.32 28.30 -10.78
C LEU A 70 -4.36 28.53 -11.89
N SER A 71 -4.68 29.79 -12.19
CA SER A 71 -5.66 30.13 -13.23
C SER A 71 -5.22 29.70 -14.64
N ALA A 72 -3.94 29.91 -14.98
CA ALA A 72 -3.40 29.57 -16.29
C ALA A 72 -3.31 28.05 -16.49
N LYS A 73 -2.75 27.33 -15.51
CA LYS A 73 -2.63 25.87 -15.58
C LYS A 73 -3.98 25.17 -15.56
N ALA A 74 -4.93 25.65 -14.76
CA ALA A 74 -6.24 25.01 -14.70
C ALA A 74 -7.02 25.14 -16.01
N GLN A 75 -6.89 26.27 -16.73
CA GLN A 75 -7.51 26.44 -18.06
C GLN A 75 -6.87 25.52 -19.12
N GLU A 76 -5.56 25.34 -19.07
CA GLU A 76 -4.82 24.42 -19.96
C GLU A 76 -5.25 22.97 -19.75
N GLU A 77 -5.32 22.51 -18.50
CA GLU A 77 -5.73 21.15 -18.14
C GLU A 77 -7.20 20.88 -18.47
N ILE A 78 -8.11 21.85 -18.27
CA ILE A 78 -9.51 21.71 -18.68
C ILE A 78 -9.63 21.47 -20.19
N GLN A 79 -8.85 22.19 -21.00
CA GLN A 79 -8.86 22.03 -22.46
C GLN A 79 -8.23 20.70 -22.90
N ALA A 80 -7.13 20.29 -22.26
CA ALA A 80 -6.47 19.02 -22.51
C ALA A 80 -7.39 17.83 -22.17
N ILE A 81 -8.15 17.90 -21.08
CA ILE A 81 -9.01 16.79 -20.67
C ILE A 81 -10.32 16.75 -21.47
N ALA A 82 -10.87 17.89 -21.88
CA ALA A 82 -12.04 17.95 -22.77
C ALA A 82 -11.79 17.24 -24.12
N THR A 83 -10.55 17.22 -24.60
CA THR A 83 -10.15 16.52 -25.83
C THR A 83 -9.80 15.04 -25.62
N THR A 84 -9.67 14.57 -24.37
CA THR A 84 -9.23 13.21 -24.02
C THR A 84 -10.41 12.25 -23.75
N SER A 85 -11.57 12.48 -24.37
CA SER A 85 -12.75 11.61 -24.23
C SER A 85 -12.55 10.22 -24.87
N PHE A 86 -11.62 10.10 -25.85
CA PHE A 86 -11.33 8.86 -26.57
C PHE A 86 -10.38 7.90 -25.83
N GLY A 87 -9.53 8.40 -24.93
CA GLY A 87 -8.54 7.58 -24.19
C GLY A 87 -9.15 6.69 -23.10
N LEU A 88 -10.26 7.13 -22.48
CA LEU A 88 -10.92 6.41 -21.40
C LEU A 88 -11.58 5.10 -21.86
N VAL A 89 -12.10 5.07 -23.10
CA VAL A 89 -12.74 3.86 -23.65
C VAL A 89 -11.71 2.78 -23.96
N LEU A 90 -10.58 3.13 -24.57
CA LEU A 90 -9.50 2.18 -24.87
C LEU A 90 -8.80 1.66 -23.61
N GLY A 91 -8.62 2.51 -22.59
CA GLY A 91 -8.06 2.10 -21.30
C GLY A 91 -8.94 1.09 -20.55
N THR A 92 -10.26 1.23 -20.64
CA THR A 92 -11.23 0.32 -19.98
C THR A 92 -11.19 -1.09 -20.60
N VAL A 93 -11.04 -1.18 -21.92
CA VAL A 93 -10.96 -2.47 -22.64
C VAL A 93 -9.70 -3.24 -22.27
N ASN A 94 -8.53 -2.57 -22.27
CA ASN A 94 -7.26 -3.21 -21.90
C ASN A 94 -7.29 -3.72 -20.45
N TRP A 95 -7.81 -2.92 -19.52
CA TRP A 95 -7.94 -3.34 -18.12
C TRP A 95 -8.82 -4.59 -17.95
N PHE A 96 -9.90 -4.71 -18.72
CA PHE A 96 -10.77 -5.89 -18.70
C PHE A 96 -10.03 -7.14 -19.21
N PHE A 97 -9.28 -7.03 -20.30
CA PHE A 97 -8.46 -8.13 -20.82
C PHE A 97 -7.36 -8.54 -19.82
N ASP A 98 -6.67 -7.57 -19.22
CA ASP A 98 -5.65 -7.84 -18.20
C ASP A 98 -6.24 -8.55 -16.99
N LEU A 99 -7.42 -8.12 -16.52
CA LEU A 99 -8.12 -8.76 -15.41
C LEU A 99 -8.47 -10.21 -15.73
N ILE A 100 -9.02 -10.49 -16.91
CA ILE A 100 -9.31 -11.87 -17.35
C ILE A 100 -8.02 -12.69 -17.37
N LEU A 101 -6.95 -12.15 -17.95
CA LEU A 101 -5.68 -12.85 -18.08
C LEU A 101 -5.07 -13.14 -16.70
N ILE A 102 -5.10 -12.18 -15.77
CA ILE A 102 -4.66 -12.36 -14.38
C ILE A 102 -5.48 -13.46 -13.70
N LEU A 103 -6.80 -13.46 -13.85
CA LEU A 103 -7.67 -14.48 -13.26
C LEU A 103 -7.40 -15.87 -13.84
N VAL A 104 -7.23 -15.97 -15.16
CA VAL A 104 -6.93 -17.23 -15.84
C VAL A 104 -5.56 -17.76 -15.40
N ILE A 105 -4.51 -16.93 -15.45
CA ILE A 105 -3.17 -17.33 -15.02
C ILE A 105 -3.17 -17.71 -13.54
N SER A 106 -3.80 -16.93 -12.68
CA SER A 106 -3.88 -17.21 -11.25
C SER A 106 -4.65 -18.51 -10.98
N PHE A 107 -5.70 -18.81 -11.74
CA PHE A 107 -6.44 -20.07 -11.61
C PHE A 107 -5.59 -21.27 -12.01
N TYR A 108 -4.86 -21.18 -13.14
CA TYR A 108 -3.93 -22.25 -13.54
C TYR A 108 -2.75 -22.40 -12.59
N MET A 109 -2.21 -21.29 -12.07
CA MET A 109 -1.18 -21.32 -11.02
C MET A 109 -1.72 -21.92 -9.72
N LEU A 110 -3.02 -21.83 -9.42
CA LEU A 110 -3.59 -22.50 -8.26
C LEU A 110 -3.76 -24.02 -8.49
N LEU A 111 -3.96 -24.45 -9.73
CA LEU A 111 -4.13 -25.87 -10.08
C LEU A 111 -2.81 -26.62 -10.24
N ASP A 112 -1.84 -26.04 -10.95
CA ASP A 112 -0.57 -26.70 -11.33
C ASP A 112 0.67 -25.86 -10.93
N GLY A 113 0.49 -24.90 -10.01
CA GLY A 113 1.53 -23.95 -9.62
C GLY A 113 2.77 -24.60 -9.05
N GLU A 114 2.64 -25.67 -8.25
CA GLU A 114 3.79 -26.40 -7.71
C GLU A 114 4.65 -26.97 -8.84
N ARG A 115 4.04 -27.56 -9.87
CA ARG A 115 4.76 -28.13 -11.01
C ARG A 115 5.46 -27.04 -11.82
N VAL A 116 4.75 -25.95 -12.11
CA VAL A 116 5.30 -24.80 -12.85
C VAL A 116 6.47 -24.19 -12.07
N TRP A 117 6.30 -23.99 -10.76
CA TRP A 117 7.33 -23.47 -9.87
C TRP A 117 8.55 -24.39 -9.78
N ASN A 118 8.33 -25.70 -9.63
CA ASN A 118 9.38 -26.71 -9.57
C ASN A 118 10.20 -26.77 -10.87
N ASN A 119 9.55 -26.59 -12.02
CA ASN A 119 10.23 -26.51 -13.31
C ASN A 119 11.06 -25.22 -13.44
N LEU A 120 10.49 -24.07 -13.08
CA LEU A 120 11.17 -22.76 -13.09
C LEU A 120 12.40 -22.74 -12.19
N THR A 121 12.33 -23.38 -11.02
CA THR A 121 13.40 -23.37 -10.02
C THR A 121 14.36 -24.55 -10.12
N SER A 122 14.16 -25.46 -11.07
CA SER A 122 14.95 -26.69 -11.23
C SER A 122 16.45 -26.47 -11.48
N ILE A 123 16.82 -25.30 -12.01
CA ILE A 123 18.21 -24.91 -12.30
C ILE A 123 18.95 -24.46 -11.01
N ILE A 124 18.22 -24.13 -9.95
CA ILE A 124 18.77 -23.61 -8.69
C ILE A 124 19.20 -24.77 -7.79
N ALA A 125 20.35 -24.62 -7.10
CA ALA A 125 20.83 -25.60 -6.12
C ALA A 125 19.76 -25.89 -5.04
N PRO A 126 19.56 -27.17 -4.63
CA PRO A 126 18.43 -27.56 -3.76
C PRO A 126 18.28 -26.71 -2.51
N LYS A 127 19.39 -26.49 -1.78
CA LYS A 127 19.39 -25.69 -0.54
C LYS A 127 18.97 -24.23 -0.78
N VAL A 128 19.38 -23.62 -1.88
CA VAL A 128 19.00 -22.23 -2.22
C VAL A 128 17.55 -22.18 -2.71
N ARG A 129 17.10 -23.19 -3.44
CA ARG A 129 15.74 -23.32 -3.95
C ARG A 129 14.71 -23.40 -2.81
N ASP A 130 14.98 -24.19 -1.78
CA ASP A 130 14.07 -24.34 -0.63
C ASP A 130 13.91 -23.01 0.11
N VAL A 131 15.02 -22.32 0.37
CA VAL A 131 15.04 -21.00 1.00
C VAL A 131 14.34 -19.96 0.14
N PHE A 132 14.63 -19.90 -1.14
CA PHE A 132 14.01 -18.96 -2.07
C PHE A 132 12.49 -19.14 -2.10
N THR A 133 12.04 -20.38 -2.26
CA THR A 133 10.62 -20.73 -2.31
C THR A 133 9.92 -20.32 -1.03
N LYS A 134 10.44 -20.74 0.13
CA LYS A 134 9.81 -20.46 1.42
C LYS A 134 9.83 -18.97 1.76
N SER A 135 10.93 -18.29 1.48
CA SER A 135 11.06 -16.85 1.73
C SER A 135 10.12 -16.06 0.82
N LEU A 136 9.98 -16.45 -0.44
CA LEU A 136 9.10 -15.76 -1.38
C LEU A 136 7.64 -15.92 -0.98
N GLU A 137 7.21 -17.13 -0.63
CA GLU A 137 5.87 -17.43 -0.14
C GLU A 137 5.54 -16.57 1.09
N VAL A 138 6.36 -16.64 2.14
CA VAL A 138 6.11 -15.94 3.41
C VAL A 138 6.16 -14.42 3.23
N ASN A 139 7.17 -13.90 2.53
CA ASN A 139 7.32 -12.46 2.36
C ASN A 139 6.21 -11.86 1.49
N LEU A 140 5.86 -12.49 0.37
CA LEU A 140 4.76 -11.98 -0.47
C LEU A 140 3.41 -12.09 0.24
N GLN A 141 3.11 -13.26 0.84
CA GLN A 141 1.83 -13.46 1.50
C GLN A 141 1.62 -12.45 2.62
N SER A 142 2.62 -12.30 3.50
CA SER A 142 2.52 -11.42 4.67
C SER A 142 2.50 -9.95 4.25
N PHE A 143 3.30 -9.57 3.26
CA PHE A 143 3.35 -8.20 2.77
C PHE A 143 2.04 -7.80 2.06
N ILE A 144 1.54 -8.61 1.12
CA ILE A 144 0.32 -8.29 0.37
C ILE A 144 -0.89 -8.27 1.30
N SER A 145 -1.03 -9.28 2.17
CA SER A 145 -2.12 -9.33 3.15
C SER A 145 -2.03 -8.16 4.13
N GLY A 146 -0.82 -7.80 4.55
CA GLY A 146 -0.59 -6.67 5.43
C GLY A 146 -0.97 -5.34 4.78
N GLN A 147 -0.54 -5.09 3.55
CA GLN A 147 -0.88 -3.87 2.81
C GLN A 147 -2.37 -3.75 2.55
N LEU A 148 -3.04 -4.84 2.16
CA LEU A 148 -4.49 -4.84 1.98
C LEU A 148 -5.22 -4.50 3.29
N LEU A 149 -4.76 -5.05 4.42
CA LEU A 149 -5.36 -4.78 5.73
C LEU A 149 -5.12 -3.34 6.19
N LEU A 150 -3.92 -2.79 5.97
CA LEU A 150 -3.62 -1.37 6.27
C LEU A 150 -4.44 -0.41 5.40
N GLY A 151 -4.53 -0.69 4.09
CA GLY A 151 -5.36 0.08 3.17
C GLY A 151 -6.84 0.04 3.57
N LEU A 152 -7.35 -1.14 3.95
CA LEU A 152 -8.72 -1.29 4.44
C LEU A 152 -8.94 -0.54 5.76
N PHE A 153 -7.97 -0.59 6.68
CA PHE A 153 -8.01 0.18 7.92
C PHE A 153 -8.13 1.67 7.63
N MET A 154 -7.28 2.21 6.75
CA MET A 154 -7.31 3.63 6.36
C MET A 154 -8.61 4.00 5.67
N ALA A 155 -9.03 3.24 4.65
CA ALA A 155 -10.28 3.51 3.93
C ALA A 155 -11.49 3.53 4.87
N THR A 156 -11.56 2.57 5.79
CA THR A 156 -12.71 2.45 6.71
C THR A 156 -12.69 3.57 7.75
N THR A 157 -11.59 3.75 8.46
CA THR A 157 -11.49 4.75 9.54
C THR A 157 -11.63 6.18 9.03
N LEU A 158 -11.01 6.49 7.89
CA LEU A 158 -11.15 7.81 7.26
C LEU A 158 -12.55 8.04 6.70
N SER A 159 -13.23 7.01 6.18
CA SER A 159 -14.61 7.16 5.71
C SER A 159 -15.52 7.64 6.84
N PHE A 160 -15.43 7.01 8.01
CA PHE A 160 -16.20 7.42 9.19
C PHE A 160 -15.79 8.82 9.67
N ALA A 161 -14.49 9.10 9.74
CA ALA A 161 -13.99 10.39 10.20
C ALA A 161 -14.43 11.55 9.28
N PHE A 162 -14.26 11.39 7.96
CA PHE A 162 -14.63 12.39 6.97
C PHE A 162 -16.14 12.56 6.87
N TRP A 163 -16.92 11.48 7.00
CA TRP A 163 -18.37 11.56 7.09
C TRP A 163 -18.82 12.37 8.30
N PHE A 164 -18.25 12.11 9.48
CA PHE A 164 -18.58 12.85 10.71
C PHE A 164 -18.19 14.33 10.63
N LEU A 165 -17.08 14.64 9.97
CA LEU A 165 -16.64 16.02 9.70
C LEU A 165 -17.45 16.73 8.61
N GLY A 166 -18.37 16.05 7.93
CA GLY A 166 -19.17 16.62 6.84
C GLY A 166 -18.36 16.92 5.57
N VAL A 167 -17.28 16.16 5.33
CA VAL A 167 -16.41 16.37 4.17
C VAL A 167 -17.16 15.96 2.89
N PRO A 168 -17.25 16.84 1.88
CA PRO A 168 -17.77 16.45 0.56
C PRO A 168 -16.94 15.32 -0.03
N TYR A 169 -17.59 14.35 -0.68
CA TYR A 169 -16.90 13.22 -1.30
C TYR A 169 -16.07 12.37 -0.31
N PHE A 170 -16.51 12.30 0.96
CA PHE A 170 -15.80 11.61 2.04
C PHE A 170 -15.35 10.19 1.68
N LEU A 171 -16.23 9.42 1.03
CA LEU A 171 -15.98 8.00 0.71
C LEU A 171 -14.96 7.88 -0.42
N LEU A 172 -15.08 8.72 -1.46
CA LEU A 172 -14.09 8.81 -2.54
C LEU A 172 -12.70 9.11 -1.97
N PHE A 173 -12.58 10.13 -1.12
CA PHE A 173 -11.31 10.54 -0.54
C PHE A 173 -10.71 9.47 0.38
N ALA A 174 -11.52 8.87 1.25
CA ALA A 174 -11.06 7.83 2.14
C ALA A 174 -10.62 6.56 1.39
N VAL A 175 -11.41 6.12 0.40
CA VAL A 175 -11.05 4.97 -0.45
C VAL A 175 -9.79 5.28 -1.27
N PHE A 176 -9.66 6.50 -1.81
CA PHE A 176 -8.45 6.91 -2.52
C PHE A 176 -7.21 6.83 -1.63
N ILE A 177 -7.27 7.33 -0.39
CA ILE A 177 -6.17 7.23 0.57
C ILE A 177 -5.86 5.76 0.90
N GLY A 178 -6.89 4.94 1.13
CA GLY A 178 -6.70 3.51 1.42
C GLY A 178 -6.14 2.71 0.24
N VAL A 179 -6.44 3.09 -1.00
CA VAL A 179 -5.83 2.49 -2.21
C VAL A 179 -4.39 2.97 -2.35
N MET A 180 -4.11 4.26 -2.13
CA MET A 180 -2.76 4.80 -2.17
C MET A 180 -1.85 4.13 -1.14
N GLU A 181 -2.38 3.73 0.02
CA GLU A 181 -1.64 2.99 1.05
C GLU A 181 -1.00 1.68 0.55
N LEU A 182 -1.48 1.10 -0.55
CA LEU A 182 -0.82 -0.05 -1.19
C LEU A 182 0.60 0.28 -1.68
N ILE A 183 0.91 1.57 -1.89
CA ILE A 183 2.27 2.06 -2.14
C ILE A 183 2.99 2.19 -0.80
N PRO A 184 4.02 1.36 -0.53
CA PRO A 184 4.62 1.30 0.79
C PRO A 184 5.28 2.60 1.23
N PHE A 185 5.21 2.91 2.52
CA PHE A 185 5.83 4.05 3.21
C PHE A 185 5.31 5.45 2.83
N ILE A 186 4.99 5.67 1.56
CA ILE A 186 4.64 7.00 1.04
C ILE A 186 3.16 7.09 0.64
N GLY A 187 2.49 5.96 0.44
CA GLY A 187 1.12 5.86 -0.06
C GLY A 187 0.10 6.72 0.68
N ALA A 188 -0.14 6.44 1.96
CA ALA A 188 -1.06 7.26 2.77
C ALA A 188 -0.69 8.74 2.78
N THR A 189 0.59 9.08 2.93
CA THR A 189 1.05 10.48 2.96
C THR A 189 0.72 11.21 1.65
N LEU A 190 0.98 10.58 0.51
CA LEU A 190 0.62 11.12 -0.80
C LEU A 190 -0.89 11.26 -0.94
N GLY A 191 -1.66 10.22 -0.56
CA GLY A 191 -3.11 10.26 -0.59
C GLY A 191 -3.70 11.40 0.25
N ILE A 192 -3.21 11.56 1.48
CA ILE A 192 -3.64 12.60 2.42
C ILE A 192 -3.26 13.98 1.88
N GLY A 193 -2.06 14.14 1.33
CA GLY A 193 -1.63 15.40 0.71
C GLY A 193 -2.50 15.79 -0.48
N THR A 194 -2.82 14.84 -1.36
CA THR A 194 -3.71 15.06 -2.51
C THR A 194 -5.12 15.43 -2.06
N VAL A 195 -5.71 14.66 -1.15
CA VAL A 195 -7.05 14.93 -0.61
C VAL A 195 -7.09 16.27 0.11
N GLY A 196 -6.12 16.56 0.98
CA GLY A 196 -6.02 17.83 1.69
C GLY A 196 -5.91 19.02 0.73
N SER A 197 -5.17 18.87 -0.36
CA SER A 197 -5.06 19.91 -1.40
C SER A 197 -6.39 20.18 -2.09
N ILE A 198 -7.12 19.12 -2.48
CA ILE A 198 -8.44 19.23 -3.09
C ILE A 198 -9.43 19.89 -2.12
N VAL A 199 -9.43 19.46 -0.85
CA VAL A 199 -10.34 20.01 0.17
C VAL A 199 -9.99 21.47 0.48
N THR A 200 -8.73 21.88 0.36
CA THR A 200 -8.33 23.29 0.52
C THR A 200 -9.03 24.20 -0.48
N PHE A 201 -9.24 23.75 -1.71
CA PHE A 201 -9.99 24.50 -2.72
C PHE A 201 -11.49 24.62 -2.42
N ILE A 202 -12.03 23.71 -1.60
CA ILE A 202 -13.40 23.78 -1.12
C ILE A 202 -13.49 24.73 0.08
N ASN A 203 -12.68 24.47 1.10
CA ASN A 203 -12.66 25.20 2.36
C ASN A 203 -11.36 24.91 3.12
N TRP A 204 -10.52 25.92 3.33
CA TRP A 204 -9.21 25.74 3.95
C TRP A 204 -9.27 25.32 5.44
N TRP A 205 -10.28 25.77 6.18
CA TRP A 205 -10.50 25.35 7.58
C TRP A 205 -10.90 23.88 7.67
N LEU A 206 -11.75 23.41 6.75
CA LEU A 206 -12.12 22.01 6.65
C LEU A 206 -10.90 21.17 6.24
N ALA A 207 -10.09 21.66 5.31
CA ALA A 207 -8.85 21.00 4.90
C ALA A 207 -7.89 20.81 6.07
N LEU A 208 -7.73 21.82 6.93
CA LEU A 208 -6.92 21.70 8.14
C LEU A 208 -7.45 20.60 9.07
N LYS A 209 -8.77 20.52 9.30
CA LYS A 209 -9.39 19.45 10.10
C LYS A 209 -9.16 18.07 9.47
N VAL A 210 -9.33 17.96 8.14
CA VAL A 210 -9.07 16.74 7.36
C VAL A 210 -7.63 16.29 7.52
N LEU A 211 -6.66 17.20 7.35
CA LEU A 211 -5.24 16.89 7.50
C LEU A 211 -4.91 16.44 8.92
N ILE A 212 -5.37 17.16 9.94
CA ILE A 212 -5.12 16.81 11.35
C ILE A 212 -5.65 15.41 11.65
N VAL A 213 -6.90 15.12 11.29
CA VAL A 213 -7.51 13.82 11.58
C VAL A 213 -6.88 12.69 10.75
N ALA A 214 -6.58 12.95 9.48
CA ALA A 214 -5.96 11.94 8.62
C ALA A 214 -4.53 11.62 9.04
N ILE A 215 -3.74 12.62 9.42
CA ILE A 215 -2.40 12.43 9.99
C ILE A 215 -2.51 11.70 11.33
N ALA A 216 -3.45 12.05 12.21
CA ALA A 216 -3.63 11.35 13.47
C ALA A 216 -3.96 9.85 13.26
N LEU A 217 -4.85 9.53 12.32
CA LEU A 217 -5.17 8.15 11.96
C LEU A 217 -3.99 7.44 11.28
N GLN A 218 -3.20 8.13 10.46
CA GLN A 218 -1.95 7.62 9.92
C GLN A 218 -0.94 7.31 11.04
N GLN A 219 -0.79 8.17 12.05
CA GLN A 219 0.08 7.89 13.19
C GLN A 219 -0.40 6.69 14.00
N ILE A 220 -1.72 6.52 14.18
CA ILE A 220 -2.29 5.33 14.81
C ILE A 220 -1.96 4.09 13.97
N LYS A 221 -2.13 4.17 12.65
CA LYS A 221 -1.74 3.10 11.74
C LYS A 221 -0.27 2.75 11.91
N ASP A 222 0.62 3.71 11.74
CA ASP A 222 2.07 3.48 11.67
C ASP A 222 2.66 3.00 13.01
N ASN A 223 2.12 3.46 14.14
CA ASN A 223 2.67 3.11 15.46
C ASN A 223 1.95 1.95 16.16
N ILE A 224 0.72 1.60 15.75
CA ILE A 224 -0.09 0.58 16.44
C ILE A 224 -0.55 -0.53 15.51
N VAL A 225 -1.13 -0.19 14.37
CA VAL A 225 -1.74 -1.19 13.47
C VAL A 225 -0.68 -1.89 12.64
N ALA A 226 0.20 -1.14 11.98
CA ALA A 226 1.26 -1.68 11.13
C ALA A 226 2.19 -2.64 11.87
N PRO A 227 2.69 -2.36 13.09
CA PRO A 227 3.51 -3.32 13.83
C PRO A 227 2.78 -4.63 14.17
N ARG A 228 1.46 -4.60 14.36
CA ARG A 228 0.67 -5.81 14.65
C ARG A 228 0.29 -6.60 13.40
N VAL A 229 0.08 -5.91 12.29
CA VAL A 229 -0.32 -6.50 11.00
C VAL A 229 0.89 -7.04 10.25
N MET A 230 1.95 -6.24 10.20
CA MET A 230 3.18 -6.57 9.47
C MET A 230 4.28 -7.11 10.39
N GLY A 231 4.10 -7.21 11.70
CA GLY A 231 5.17 -7.68 12.59
C GLY A 231 6.52 -6.98 12.35
N ASN A 232 7.62 -7.69 12.61
CA ASN A 232 8.97 -7.28 12.21
C ASN A 232 9.32 -7.76 10.78
N LEU A 233 8.36 -7.81 9.85
CA LEU A 233 8.47 -8.58 8.59
C LEU A 233 9.69 -8.31 7.72
N THR A 234 10.40 -7.19 7.89
CA THR A 234 11.51 -6.87 6.99
C THR A 234 12.86 -6.95 7.67
N GLY A 235 13.01 -6.54 8.94
CA GLY A 235 14.32 -6.33 9.59
C GLY A 235 15.35 -5.63 8.69
N LEU A 236 14.84 -4.91 7.69
CA LEU A 236 15.60 -4.15 6.73
C LEU A 236 15.80 -2.80 7.38
N SER A 237 17.03 -2.30 7.34
CA SER A 237 17.24 -0.92 7.74
C SER A 237 16.41 0.01 6.84
N PRO A 238 15.92 1.15 7.35
CA PRO A 238 15.18 2.10 6.54
C PRO A 238 15.91 2.50 5.25
N VAL A 239 17.24 2.58 5.30
CA VAL A 239 18.08 2.87 4.13
C VAL A 239 17.94 1.81 3.04
N ILE A 240 17.93 0.52 3.40
CA ILE A 240 17.75 -0.57 2.43
C ILE A 240 16.36 -0.51 1.81
N ILE A 241 15.34 -0.21 2.60
CA ILE A 241 13.97 -0.06 2.11
C ILE A 241 13.89 1.07 1.09
N PHE A 242 14.41 2.27 1.40
CA PHE A 242 14.41 3.38 0.46
C PHE A 242 15.21 3.06 -0.81
N ALA A 243 16.38 2.44 -0.69
CA ALA A 243 17.16 2.01 -1.85
C ALA A 243 16.38 1.01 -2.73
N ALA A 244 15.71 0.05 -2.11
CA ALA A 244 14.88 -0.93 -2.81
C ALA A 244 13.68 -0.28 -3.52
N LEU A 245 12.99 0.67 -2.87
CA LEU A 245 11.87 1.39 -3.48
C LEU A 245 12.33 2.22 -4.69
N LEU A 246 13.46 2.92 -4.58
CA LEU A 246 14.03 3.69 -5.69
C LEU A 246 14.44 2.79 -6.87
N LEU A 247 15.13 1.68 -6.57
CA LEU A 247 15.56 0.74 -7.59
C LEU A 247 14.37 0.03 -8.24
N GLY A 248 13.41 -0.42 -7.44
CA GLY A 248 12.16 -1.03 -7.90
C GLY A 248 11.38 -0.08 -8.79
N GLY A 249 11.23 1.18 -8.39
CA GLY A 249 10.60 2.22 -9.20
C GLY A 249 11.29 2.44 -10.55
N LYS A 250 12.62 2.40 -10.58
CA LYS A 250 13.39 2.54 -11.83
C LYS A 250 13.26 1.33 -12.77
N ILE A 251 13.20 0.11 -12.22
CA ILE A 251 13.19 -1.14 -13.02
C ILE A 251 11.76 -1.49 -13.47
N GLY A 252 10.80 -1.44 -12.55
CA GLY A 252 9.45 -1.97 -12.76
C GLY A 252 8.33 -0.95 -12.53
N GLY A 253 8.66 0.34 -12.42
CA GLY A 253 7.67 1.39 -12.15
C GLY A 253 6.91 1.14 -10.86
N LEU A 254 5.60 1.39 -10.87
CA LEU A 254 4.72 1.20 -9.71
C LEU A 254 4.74 -0.24 -9.18
N LEU A 255 4.71 -1.23 -10.06
CA LEU A 255 4.79 -2.65 -9.66
C LEU A 255 6.12 -2.96 -8.99
N GLY A 256 7.22 -2.38 -9.49
CA GLY A 256 8.53 -2.49 -8.88
C GLY A 256 8.60 -1.88 -7.49
N VAL A 257 7.92 -0.74 -7.24
CA VAL A 257 7.81 -0.13 -5.90
C VAL A 257 7.03 -1.03 -4.93
N ILE A 258 5.88 -1.57 -5.37
CA ILE A 258 5.04 -2.45 -4.54
C ILE A 258 5.83 -3.72 -4.16
N LEU A 259 6.51 -4.34 -5.13
CA LEU A 259 7.24 -5.59 -4.92
C LEU A 259 8.64 -5.40 -4.31
N ALA A 260 9.15 -4.18 -4.22
CA ALA A 260 10.51 -3.90 -3.75
C ALA A 260 10.80 -4.52 -2.39
N ILE A 261 9.88 -4.36 -1.44
CA ILE A 261 10.06 -4.82 -0.06
C ILE A 261 10.08 -6.35 0.04
N PRO A 262 9.04 -7.09 -0.42
CA PRO A 262 9.06 -8.55 -0.30
C PRO A 262 10.23 -9.17 -1.07
N LEU A 263 10.58 -8.65 -2.25
CA LEU A 263 11.73 -9.15 -3.02
C LEU A 263 13.07 -8.87 -2.32
N THR A 264 13.20 -7.73 -1.65
CA THR A 264 14.41 -7.42 -0.86
C THR A 264 14.53 -8.35 0.34
N GLY A 265 13.43 -8.70 0.99
CA GLY A 265 13.40 -9.71 2.05
C GLY A 265 13.89 -11.08 1.54
N VAL A 266 13.41 -11.50 0.38
CA VAL A 266 13.87 -12.75 -0.28
C VAL A 266 15.37 -12.70 -0.60
N LEU A 267 15.85 -11.58 -1.15
CA LEU A 267 17.26 -11.40 -1.47
C LEU A 267 18.14 -11.51 -0.23
N LYS A 268 17.73 -10.88 0.88
CA LYS A 268 18.42 -10.96 2.18
C LYS A 268 18.51 -12.42 2.66
N SER A 269 17.40 -13.16 2.64
CA SER A 269 17.38 -14.57 3.07
C SER A 269 18.30 -15.46 2.23
N ILE A 270 18.39 -15.23 0.92
CA ILE A 270 19.32 -15.95 0.05
C ILE A 270 20.78 -15.62 0.41
N VAL A 271 21.11 -14.35 0.56
CA VAL A 271 22.47 -13.89 0.86
C VAL A 271 22.96 -14.47 2.18
N GLU A 272 22.10 -14.53 3.20
CA GLU A 272 22.43 -15.13 4.50
C GLU A 272 22.79 -16.62 4.39
N VAL A 273 22.01 -17.40 3.64
CA VAL A 273 22.26 -18.84 3.46
C VAL A 273 23.52 -19.11 2.63
N VAL A 274 23.83 -18.24 1.67
CA VAL A 274 25.06 -18.35 0.87
C VAL A 274 26.30 -17.99 1.68
N LEU A 275 26.25 -16.93 2.49
CA LEU A 275 27.40 -16.47 3.29
C LEU A 275 27.62 -17.30 4.56
N ASN A 276 26.54 -17.78 5.19
CA ASN A 276 26.60 -18.55 6.43
C ASN A 276 25.73 -19.82 6.33
N PRO A 277 26.22 -20.87 5.66
CA PRO A 277 25.43 -22.08 5.38
C PRO A 277 25.04 -22.90 6.62
N LYS A 278 25.53 -22.55 7.82
CA LYS A 278 25.15 -23.19 9.09
C LYS A 278 23.91 -22.57 9.74
N LEU A 279 23.55 -21.35 9.37
CA LEU A 279 22.35 -20.70 9.91
C LEU A 279 21.12 -21.27 9.19
N PRO A 280 20.06 -21.69 9.92
CA PRO A 280 18.80 -21.99 9.28
C PRO A 280 18.29 -20.73 8.56
N PRO A 281 17.55 -20.89 7.46
CA PRO A 281 16.97 -19.76 6.76
C PRO A 281 16.11 -18.96 7.73
N GLN A 282 16.44 -17.68 7.92
CA GLN A 282 15.62 -16.77 8.70
C GLN A 282 14.39 -16.40 7.87
N THR A 283 13.42 -17.32 7.82
CA THR A 283 12.12 -17.14 7.18
C THR A 283 11.24 -16.22 8.03
N GLY A 284 11.58 -14.93 8.06
CA GLY A 284 10.75 -13.88 8.63
C GLY A 284 10.54 -13.91 10.15
N SER A 285 10.91 -14.97 10.86
CA SER A 285 10.92 -14.99 12.33
C SER A 285 12.26 -14.44 12.84
N PHE A 286 12.35 -13.12 12.91
CA PHE A 286 13.49 -12.40 13.51
C PHE A 286 13.77 -12.76 14.99
N PHE A 287 12.89 -13.56 15.61
CA PHE A 287 13.05 -14.10 16.97
C PHE A 287 13.34 -15.60 17.02
N TYR A 288 13.47 -16.29 15.88
CA TYR A 288 14.03 -17.64 15.89
C TYR A 288 15.54 -17.51 15.91
N ASN A 289 16.11 -17.47 17.10
CA ASN A 289 17.54 -17.59 17.30
C ASN A 289 17.89 -19.09 17.28
N PRO A 290 18.59 -19.58 16.26
CA PRO A 290 18.97 -20.99 16.20
C PRO A 290 19.87 -21.45 17.36
N MET A 291 20.51 -20.50 18.06
CA MET A 291 21.26 -20.80 19.28
C MET A 291 20.33 -21.18 20.44
N ASP A 292 19.05 -20.82 20.41
CA ASP A 292 18.10 -21.20 21.47
C ASP A 292 17.82 -22.71 21.42
N GLU A 293 17.69 -23.31 20.23
CA GLU A 293 17.61 -24.77 20.08
C GLU A 293 18.93 -25.47 20.42
N GLU A 294 20.07 -24.91 20.04
CA GLU A 294 21.39 -25.49 20.38
C GLU A 294 21.63 -25.45 21.90
N ASN A 295 21.15 -24.41 22.59
CA ASN A 295 21.13 -24.30 24.04
C ASN A 295 20.10 -25.25 24.68
N GLU A 296 18.90 -25.42 24.11
CA GLU A 296 17.91 -26.38 24.62
C GLU A 296 18.36 -27.83 24.46
N VAL A 297 18.93 -28.19 23.30
CA VAL A 297 19.44 -29.55 23.05
C VAL A 297 20.63 -29.86 23.96
N SER A 298 21.55 -28.93 24.14
CA SER A 298 22.66 -29.10 25.09
C SER A 298 22.18 -29.14 26.55
N GLU A 299 21.19 -28.35 26.95
CA GLU A 299 20.56 -28.47 28.27
C GLU A 299 19.88 -29.82 28.49
N ILE A 300 19.22 -30.37 27.47
CA ILE A 300 18.58 -31.68 27.51
C ILE A 300 19.64 -32.78 27.62
N GLU A 301 20.72 -32.72 26.85
CA GLU A 301 21.84 -33.67 26.95
C GLU A 301 22.50 -33.61 28.34
N ILE A 302 22.74 -32.42 28.89
CA ILE A 302 23.31 -32.25 30.23
C ILE A 302 22.37 -32.80 31.31
N LYS A 303 21.05 -32.59 31.20
CA LYS A 303 20.06 -33.17 32.13
C LYS A 303 20.02 -34.69 32.06
N GLN A 304 20.11 -35.27 30.86
CA GLN A 304 20.13 -36.72 30.66
C GLN A 304 21.42 -37.36 31.21
N LEU A 305 22.57 -36.72 31.00
CA LEU A 305 23.86 -37.16 31.55
C LEU A 305 23.86 -37.12 33.08
N ASN A 306 23.30 -36.07 33.70
CA ASN A 306 23.20 -35.97 35.15
C ASN A 306 22.23 -37.00 35.77
N GLN A 307 21.18 -37.42 35.03
CA GLN A 307 20.28 -38.49 35.49
C GLN A 307 20.92 -39.89 35.44
N GLN A 308 21.92 -40.12 34.57
CA GLN A 308 22.64 -41.40 34.49
C GLN A 308 23.75 -41.55 35.53
N VAL A 309 24.20 -40.46 36.14
CA VAL A 309 25.32 -40.43 37.10
C VAL A 309 24.84 -40.34 38.57
N SER A 310 23.52 -40.24 38.80
CA SER A 310 22.94 -40.22 40.14
C SER A 310 22.73 -41.66 40.67
N PRO A 311 23.41 -42.07 41.76
CA PRO A 311 23.29 -43.42 42.34
C PRO A 311 21.95 -43.67 43.05
#